data_AF-A0A7S1GDH3-F1
#
_entry.id   AF-A0A7S1GDH3-F1
#
_cell.length_a   1.000
_cell.length_b   1.000
_cell.length_c   1.000
_cell.angle_alpha   90.00
_cell.angle_beta   90.00
_cell.angle_gamma   90.00
#
_symmetry.space_group_name_H-M   'P 1'
#
loop_
_entity.id
_entity.type
_entity.pdbx_description
1 polymer ?
#
loop_
_entity_poly.entity_id
_entity_poly.type
_entity_poly.pdbx_seq_one_letter_code
_entity_poly.pdbx_strand_id
1 'polypeptide(L)'
;MADILGLQSMIETAEKAAEEREERTAGNAAAKSKTAIVTAPTSLDAPAGGGETKEAGSGGAGKDIWDAAALPTEEDDDDPAEGAGRKRPEYDILYKQDVGTEDVFLGLSDVDPSSNSCNFIVVKIKFPGEKLRDIDLDVTQTRIKAQSPTHFLSTYLPYPVKHKDGSAKFDARNSTLVVTLPIIREDW
;
A
#
# COMPACT_ATOMS: atom_id res chain seq x y z
N MET A 1 53.78 30.48 -18.54
CA MET A 1 52.96 31.04 -17.44
C MET A 1 51.70 31.71 -18.00
N ALA A 2 50.92 31.05 -18.86
CA ALA A 2 49.71 31.63 -19.45
C ALA A 2 48.42 30.82 -19.16
N ASP A 3 48.51 29.65 -18.54
CA ASP A 3 47.37 28.72 -18.44
C ASP A 3 46.58 28.81 -17.12
N ILE A 4 47.14 29.40 -16.07
CA ILE A 4 46.47 29.49 -14.75
C ILE A 4 45.41 30.61 -14.74
N LEU A 5 45.67 31.71 -15.46
CA LEU A 5 44.72 32.83 -15.58
C LEU A 5 43.46 32.42 -16.37
N GLY A 6 43.61 31.53 -17.37
CA GLY A 6 42.46 31.00 -18.11
C GLY A 6 41.53 30.16 -17.25
N LEU A 7 42.08 29.31 -16.39
CA LEU A 7 41.31 28.45 -15.48
C LEU A 7 40.57 29.27 -14.40
N GLN A 8 41.17 30.33 -13.87
CA GLN A 8 40.49 31.23 -12.93
C GLN A 8 39.27 31.90 -13.57
N SER A 9 39.37 32.35 -14.83
CA SER A 9 38.24 32.97 -15.53
C SER A 9 37.09 32.00 -15.82
N MET A 10 37.39 30.72 -16.05
CA MET A 10 36.37 29.69 -16.29
C MET A 10 35.63 29.30 -15.01
N ILE A 11 36.32 29.22 -13.87
CA ILE A 11 35.70 28.91 -12.58
C ILE A 11 34.75 30.05 -12.17
N GLU A 12 35.19 31.29 -12.30
CA GLU A 12 34.38 32.46 -11.96
C GLU A 12 33.15 32.62 -12.88
N THR A 13 33.29 32.27 -14.17
CA THR A 13 32.16 32.22 -15.11
C THR A 13 31.19 31.09 -14.78
N ALA A 14 31.68 29.95 -14.31
CA ALA A 14 30.85 28.81 -13.91
C ALA A 14 30.08 29.08 -12.60
N GLU A 15 30.70 29.72 -11.61
CA GLU A 15 30.04 30.11 -10.36
C GLU A 15 28.93 31.14 -10.62
N LYS A 16 29.20 32.16 -11.45
CA LYS A 16 28.21 33.16 -11.83
C LYS A 16 27.03 32.56 -12.62
N ALA A 17 27.29 31.58 -13.49
CA ALA A 17 26.25 30.86 -14.21
C ALA A 17 25.44 29.90 -13.32
N ALA A 18 26.03 29.37 -12.24
CA ALA A 18 25.33 28.56 -11.25
C ALA A 18 24.42 29.41 -10.37
N GLU A 19 24.88 30.59 -9.94
CA GLU A 19 24.08 31.53 -9.13
C GLU A 19 22.88 32.09 -9.91
N GLU A 20 23.07 32.43 -11.21
CA GLU A 20 21.96 32.87 -12.08
C GLU A 20 20.97 31.73 -12.42
N ARG A 21 21.41 30.46 -12.31
CA ARG A 21 20.55 29.28 -12.48
C ARG A 21 19.72 29.02 -11.21
N GLU A 22 20.25 29.29 -10.03
CA GLU A 22 19.53 29.13 -8.77
C GLU A 22 18.38 30.14 -8.66
N GLU A 23 18.59 31.40 -9.04
CA GLU A 23 17.56 32.45 -9.02
C GLU A 23 16.41 32.18 -10.02
N ARG A 24 16.69 31.53 -11.17
CA ARG A 24 15.66 31.16 -12.16
C ARG A 24 14.85 29.91 -11.80
N THR A 25 15.32 29.08 -10.87
CA THR A 25 14.62 27.85 -10.45
C THR A 25 13.57 28.05 -9.36
N ALA A 26 13.53 29.23 -8.73
CA ALA A 26 12.47 29.59 -7.77
C ALA A 26 11.12 29.95 -8.43
N GLY A 27 11.06 30.11 -9.76
CA GLY A 27 9.91 30.67 -10.47
C GLY A 27 9.03 29.72 -11.29
N ASN A 28 9.35 28.42 -11.43
CA ASN A 28 8.56 27.55 -12.31
C ASN A 28 8.48 26.09 -11.84
N ALA A 29 7.64 25.83 -10.84
CA ALA A 29 7.22 24.49 -10.44
C ALA A 29 5.68 24.36 -10.53
N ALA A 30 5.15 24.47 -11.75
CA ALA A 30 3.75 24.11 -12.05
C ALA A 30 3.61 23.69 -13.52
N ALA A 31 4.19 22.55 -13.90
CA ALA A 31 3.88 21.89 -15.16
C ALA A 31 3.35 20.48 -14.85
N LYS A 32 2.02 20.39 -14.76
CA LYS A 32 1.26 19.17 -14.58
C LYS A 32 1.32 18.37 -15.88
N SER A 33 2.25 17.43 -15.98
CA SER A 33 2.34 16.49 -17.10
C SER A 33 1.09 15.59 -17.12
N LYS A 34 0.16 15.90 -18.03
CA LYS A 34 -0.99 15.05 -18.32
C LYS A 34 -0.52 13.94 -19.27
N THR A 35 -0.20 12.78 -18.72
CA THR A 35 -0.06 11.56 -19.54
C THR A 35 -1.44 11.12 -19.99
N ALA A 36 -1.68 11.21 -21.29
CA ALA A 36 -2.88 10.73 -21.94
C ALA A 36 -2.90 9.20 -21.93
N ILE A 37 -3.94 8.63 -21.35
CA ILE A 37 -4.28 7.21 -21.45
C ILE A 37 -4.77 6.99 -22.89
N VAL A 38 -3.99 6.29 -23.71
CA VAL A 38 -4.44 5.77 -25.01
C VAL A 38 -5.29 4.53 -24.73
N THR A 39 -6.61 4.71 -24.68
CA THR A 39 -7.57 3.62 -24.80
C THR A 39 -7.86 3.37 -26.28
N ALA A 40 -7.40 2.24 -26.81
CA ALA A 40 -7.84 1.75 -28.11
C ALA A 40 -9.20 1.04 -27.96
N PRO A 41 -10.24 1.43 -28.70
CA PRO A 41 -11.48 0.65 -28.78
C PRO A 41 -11.37 -0.35 -29.94
N THR A 42 -11.27 -1.64 -29.62
CA THR A 42 -11.55 -2.69 -30.61
C THR A 42 -13.04 -3.00 -30.57
N SER A 43 -13.77 -2.42 -31.52
CA SER A 43 -15.08 -2.92 -31.97
C SER A 43 -14.84 -4.18 -32.79
N LEU A 44 -15.45 -5.29 -32.38
CA LEU A 44 -15.62 -6.50 -33.18
C LEU A 44 -17.10 -6.87 -33.15
N ASP A 45 -17.80 -6.51 -34.22
CA ASP A 45 -19.13 -7.00 -34.59
C ASP A 45 -19.04 -8.42 -35.15
N ALA A 46 -19.90 -9.35 -34.69
CA ALA A 46 -20.47 -10.48 -35.45
C ALA A 46 -21.62 -11.16 -34.64
N PRO A 47 -22.54 -11.96 -35.22
CA PRO A 47 -23.94 -11.56 -35.44
C PRO A 47 -24.99 -12.46 -34.74
N ALA A 48 -26.25 -12.05 -34.92
CA ALA A 48 -27.49 -12.67 -34.43
C ALA A 48 -27.87 -14.03 -35.06
N GLY A 49 -28.68 -14.79 -34.31
CA GLY A 49 -29.45 -15.99 -34.71
C GLY A 49 -29.10 -17.19 -33.83
N GLY A 50 -29.96 -17.82 -33.03
CA GLY A 50 -31.41 -18.03 -33.09
C GLY A 50 -31.65 -19.54 -33.12
N GLY A 51 -32.19 -20.13 -32.05
CA GLY A 51 -32.54 -21.57 -31.99
C GLY A 51 -32.81 -22.10 -30.59
N GLU A 52 -34.09 -22.15 -30.20
CA GLU A 52 -34.63 -22.82 -29.02
C GLU A 52 -34.64 -24.35 -29.14
N THR A 53 -34.41 -25.06 -28.02
CA THR A 53 -35.23 -26.23 -27.65
C THR A 53 -35.35 -26.33 -26.11
N LYS A 54 -36.59 -26.42 -25.62
CA LYS A 54 -37.02 -26.67 -24.23
C LYS A 54 -36.93 -28.15 -23.87
N GLU A 55 -36.71 -28.47 -22.58
CA GLU A 55 -37.53 -29.36 -21.71
C GLU A 55 -37.19 -29.02 -20.23
N ALA A 56 -38.07 -28.35 -19.48
CA ALA A 56 -39.08 -28.90 -18.55
C ALA A 56 -38.51 -29.43 -17.21
N GLY A 57 -38.71 -28.64 -16.14
CA GLY A 57 -38.35 -29.00 -14.76
C GLY A 57 -38.82 -27.98 -13.71
N SER A 58 -40.11 -28.01 -13.41
CA SER A 58 -40.85 -27.52 -12.23
C SER A 58 -40.12 -26.69 -11.14
N GLY A 59 -40.64 -25.47 -10.91
CA GLY A 59 -41.12 -25.07 -9.58
C GLY A 59 -40.12 -24.48 -8.56
N GLY A 60 -40.31 -23.20 -8.26
CA GLY A 60 -39.94 -22.60 -6.97
C GLY A 60 -39.12 -21.31 -7.12
N ALA A 61 -39.65 -20.24 -6.52
CA ALA A 61 -39.08 -18.91 -6.45
C ALA A 61 -37.57 -18.88 -6.15
N GLY A 62 -36.91 -17.86 -6.72
CA GLY A 62 -35.48 -17.54 -6.65
C GLY A 62 -34.72 -18.29 -5.56
N LYS A 63 -34.03 -19.35 -5.96
CA LYS A 63 -33.04 -20.01 -5.12
C LYS A 63 -31.79 -19.14 -5.13
N ASP A 64 -31.77 -18.14 -4.25
CA ASP A 64 -30.53 -17.55 -3.79
C ASP A 64 -29.65 -18.71 -3.28
N ILE A 65 -28.56 -18.98 -4.00
CA ILE A 65 -27.59 -20.04 -3.67
C ILE A 65 -26.92 -19.77 -2.31
N TRP A 66 -26.99 -18.52 -1.85
CA TRP A 66 -26.42 -18.05 -0.59
C TRP A 66 -27.55 -17.55 0.31
N ASP A 67 -27.80 -18.26 1.41
CA ASP A 67 -28.72 -17.81 2.45
C ASP A 67 -27.97 -16.78 3.31
N ALA A 68 -28.50 -15.56 3.42
CA ALA A 68 -27.83 -14.48 4.15
C ALA A 68 -27.65 -14.80 5.65
N ALA A 69 -28.43 -15.76 6.17
CA ALA A 69 -28.31 -16.24 7.54
C ALA A 69 -27.21 -17.32 7.73
N ALA A 70 -26.63 -17.84 6.64
CA ALA A 70 -25.58 -18.87 6.69
C ALA A 70 -24.16 -18.28 6.65
N LEU A 71 -24.02 -16.98 6.41
CA LEU A 71 -22.75 -16.29 6.54
C LEU A 71 -22.54 -15.95 8.03
N PRO A 72 -21.49 -16.48 8.68
CA PRO A 72 -21.12 -15.99 10.00
C PRO A 72 -20.88 -14.49 9.89
N THR A 73 -21.52 -13.73 10.77
CA THR A 73 -21.34 -12.29 10.85
C THR A 73 -19.84 -12.02 11.04
N GLU A 74 -19.25 -11.27 10.12
CA GLU A 74 -17.83 -10.90 10.05
C GLU A 74 -17.28 -10.12 11.27
N GLU A 75 -18.09 -10.03 12.34
CA GLU A 75 -17.80 -9.53 13.68
C GLU A 75 -17.37 -10.62 14.67
N ASP A 76 -17.52 -11.91 14.36
CA ASP A 76 -17.29 -13.03 15.31
C ASP A 76 -15.85 -13.62 15.34
N ASP A 77 -14.92 -13.16 14.50
CA ASP A 77 -13.52 -13.65 14.47
C ASP A 77 -12.57 -12.97 15.48
N ASP A 78 -13.04 -11.92 16.17
CA ASP A 78 -12.30 -11.24 17.24
C ASP A 78 -12.74 -11.85 18.57
N ASP A 79 -11.80 -12.45 19.32
CA ASP A 79 -12.10 -13.20 20.56
C ASP A 79 -12.97 -12.33 21.51
N PRO A 80 -14.24 -12.71 21.75
CA PRO A 80 -15.19 -11.83 22.42
C PRO A 80 -14.84 -11.60 23.91
N ALA A 81 -13.89 -12.35 24.47
CA ALA A 81 -13.48 -12.21 25.86
C ALA A 81 -12.41 -11.12 26.07
N GLU A 82 -11.51 -10.90 25.10
CA GLU A 82 -10.40 -9.91 25.23
C GLU A 82 -10.83 -8.47 24.82
N GLY A 83 -11.88 -8.36 23.98
CA GLY A 83 -12.36 -7.10 23.40
C GLY A 83 -13.62 -6.47 24.04
N ALA A 84 -14.17 -7.07 25.10
CA ALA A 84 -15.47 -6.69 25.66
C ALA A 84 -15.58 -5.18 26.00
N GLY A 85 -16.25 -4.41 25.12
CA GLY A 85 -16.53 -2.98 25.28
C GLY A 85 -15.66 -2.03 24.43
N ARG A 86 -14.62 -2.53 23.75
CA ARG A 86 -13.76 -1.72 22.86
C ARG A 86 -14.22 -1.83 21.41
N LYS A 87 -14.09 -0.73 20.66
CA LYS A 87 -14.45 -0.71 19.24
C LYS A 87 -13.29 -1.19 18.39
N ARG A 88 -13.57 -1.89 17.29
CA ARG A 88 -12.54 -2.21 16.31
C ARG A 88 -12.10 -0.92 15.59
N PRO A 89 -10.80 -0.56 15.60
CA PRO A 89 -10.31 0.60 14.87
C PRO A 89 -10.32 0.33 13.36
N GLU A 90 -10.43 1.39 12.56
CA GLU A 90 -10.23 1.31 11.12
C GLU A 90 -8.76 1.01 10.84
N TYR A 91 -8.50 -0.01 10.02
CA TYR A 91 -7.15 -0.40 9.65
C TYR A 91 -7.05 -0.76 8.19
N ASP A 92 -5.85 -0.61 7.65
CA ASP A 92 -5.51 -0.88 6.26
C ASP A 92 -4.18 -1.64 6.20
N ILE A 93 -4.10 -2.65 5.32
CA ILE A 93 -2.89 -3.45 5.11
C ILE A 93 -2.36 -3.13 3.72
N LEU A 94 -1.21 -2.47 3.70
CA LEU A 94 -0.50 -2.06 2.50
C LEU A 94 0.76 -2.90 2.32
N TYR A 95 1.30 -2.86 1.11
CA TYR A 95 2.58 -3.48 0.79
C TYR A 95 3.60 -2.42 0.40
N LYS A 96 4.85 -2.63 0.80
CA LYS A 96 5.98 -1.77 0.45
C LYS A 96 7.10 -2.60 -0.16
N GLN A 97 7.59 -2.13 -1.29
CA GLN A 97 8.74 -2.67 -2.01
C GLN A 97 9.95 -1.78 -1.77
N ASP A 98 11.11 -2.41 -1.56
CA ASP A 98 12.39 -1.70 -1.58
C ASP A 98 12.92 -1.75 -3.01
N VAL A 99 13.05 -0.59 -3.64
CA VAL A 99 13.38 -0.47 -5.05
C VAL A 99 14.64 0.38 -5.18
N GLY A 100 15.69 -0.22 -5.72
CA GLY A 100 16.95 0.45 -6.02
C GLY A 100 16.91 1.21 -7.36
N THR A 101 17.86 2.11 -7.58
CA THR A 101 18.02 2.78 -8.88
C THR A 101 18.37 1.79 -10.00
N GLU A 102 19.05 0.70 -9.68
CA GLU A 102 19.34 -0.40 -10.62
C GLU A 102 18.05 -1.06 -11.13
N ASP A 103 17.08 -1.30 -10.25
CA ASP A 103 15.80 -1.90 -10.59
C ASP A 103 14.98 -0.98 -11.51
N VAL A 104 14.85 0.30 -11.17
CA VAL A 104 14.07 1.26 -11.96
C VAL A 104 14.72 1.60 -13.30
N PHE A 105 16.04 1.78 -13.33
CA PHE A 105 16.73 2.36 -14.49
C PHE A 105 17.36 1.31 -15.40
N LEU A 106 17.86 0.21 -14.84
CA LEU A 106 18.58 -0.82 -15.60
C LEU A 106 17.79 -2.12 -15.70
N GLY A 107 16.82 -2.36 -14.82
CA GLY A 107 16.01 -3.59 -14.80
C GLY A 107 16.85 -4.85 -14.59
N LEU A 108 17.96 -4.74 -13.84
CA LEU A 108 18.89 -5.85 -13.60
C LEU A 108 18.54 -6.69 -12.38
N SER A 109 17.61 -6.24 -11.55
CA SER A 109 17.11 -6.98 -10.40
C SER A 109 15.93 -7.86 -10.80
N ASP A 110 15.72 -8.98 -10.10
CA ASP A 110 14.53 -9.85 -10.24
C ASP A 110 13.28 -9.29 -9.55
N VAL A 111 13.22 -7.97 -9.37
CA VAL A 111 12.11 -7.31 -8.68
C VAL A 111 11.15 -6.80 -9.75
N ASP A 112 9.87 -7.10 -9.57
CA ASP A 112 8.82 -6.73 -10.50
C ASP A 112 7.83 -5.73 -9.83
N PRO A 113 7.03 -4.97 -10.59
CA PRO A 113 6.11 -3.98 -10.00
C PRO A 113 4.86 -4.62 -9.34
N SER A 114 4.74 -5.96 -9.30
CA SER A 114 3.64 -6.63 -8.62
C SER A 114 3.83 -6.69 -7.11
N SER A 115 2.71 -6.92 -6.41
CA SER A 115 2.73 -7.16 -4.96
C SER A 115 3.56 -8.38 -4.57
N ASN A 116 3.83 -9.31 -5.51
CA ASN A 116 4.64 -10.50 -5.26
C ASN A 116 6.12 -10.16 -5.02
N SER A 117 6.57 -8.97 -5.41
CA SER A 117 7.93 -8.45 -5.18
C SER A 117 8.05 -7.52 -3.96
N CYS A 118 6.96 -7.26 -3.22
CA CYS A 118 7.00 -6.46 -2.00
C CYS A 118 7.75 -7.14 -0.84
N ASN A 119 8.67 -6.43 -0.21
CA ASN A 119 9.50 -6.95 0.88
C ASN A 119 8.87 -6.73 2.27
N PHE A 120 7.94 -5.78 2.39
CA PHE A 120 7.35 -5.38 3.67
C PHE A 120 5.82 -5.30 3.61
N ILE A 121 5.18 -5.68 4.71
CA ILE A 121 3.78 -5.36 5.01
C ILE A 121 3.74 -4.09 5.86
N VAL A 122 2.85 -3.17 5.53
CA VAL A 122 2.62 -1.93 6.27
C VAL A 122 1.18 -1.89 6.75
N VAL A 123 0.97 -2.10 8.06
CA VAL A 123 -0.35 -2.01 8.69
C VAL A 123 -0.55 -0.60 9.22
N LYS A 124 -1.60 0.08 8.76
CA LYS A 124 -2.02 1.40 9.26
C LYS A 124 -3.26 1.23 10.11
N ILE A 125 -3.23 1.64 11.37
CA ILE A 125 -4.35 1.51 12.31
C ILE A 125 -4.68 2.88 12.87
N LYS A 126 -5.94 3.32 12.72
CA LYS A 126 -6.41 4.61 13.22
C LYS A 126 -6.86 4.50 14.68
N PHE A 127 -6.28 5.31 15.55
CA PHE A 127 -6.62 5.44 16.96
C PHE A 127 -7.06 6.87 17.30
N PRO A 128 -8.27 7.28 16.89
CA PRO A 128 -8.72 8.66 17.06
C PRO A 128 -8.78 9.04 18.55
N GLY A 129 -8.10 10.12 18.92
CA GLY A 129 -8.11 10.66 20.29
C GLY A 129 -7.18 9.96 21.29
N GLU A 130 -6.46 8.93 20.87
CA GLU A 130 -5.49 8.21 21.72
C GLU A 130 -4.07 8.75 21.57
N LYS A 131 -3.26 8.53 22.60
CA LYS A 131 -1.82 8.87 22.60
C LYS A 131 -0.99 7.60 22.46
N LEU A 132 0.22 7.74 21.94
CA LEU A 132 1.18 6.63 21.82
C LEU A 132 1.41 5.85 23.12
N ARG A 133 1.31 6.51 24.28
CA ARG A 133 1.56 5.88 25.60
C ARG A 133 0.48 4.88 26.01
N ASP A 134 -0.72 5.07 25.50
CA ASP A 134 -1.90 4.26 25.83
C ASP A 134 -2.10 3.13 24.81
N ILE A 135 -1.23 3.04 23.80
CA ILE A 135 -1.29 2.04 22.73
C ILE A 135 -0.28 0.94 23.03
N ASP A 136 -0.77 -0.30 23.11
CA ASP A 136 0.03 -1.50 23.21
C ASP A 136 -0.01 -2.26 21.87
N LEU A 137 1.15 -2.74 21.41
CA LEU A 137 1.31 -3.42 20.14
C LEU A 137 2.06 -4.73 20.36
N ASP A 138 1.37 -5.84 20.11
CA ASP A 138 1.94 -7.18 20.08
C ASP A 138 1.93 -7.70 18.64
N VAL A 139 3.11 -8.10 18.16
CA VAL A 139 3.29 -8.65 16.83
C VAL A 139 3.83 -10.07 16.94
N THR A 140 3.04 -11.01 16.44
CA THR A 140 3.45 -12.39 16.22
C THR A 140 3.80 -12.58 14.74
N GLN A 141 4.36 -13.73 14.37
CA GLN A 141 4.72 -14.05 12.98
C GLN A 141 3.53 -13.98 12.00
N THR A 142 2.31 -14.31 12.43
CA THR A 142 1.12 -14.41 11.57
C THR A 142 -0.05 -13.58 12.06
N ARG A 143 0.09 -12.87 13.18
CA ARG A 143 -0.99 -12.12 13.82
C ARG A 143 -0.44 -10.81 14.39
N ILE A 144 -1.26 -9.77 14.30
CA ILE A 144 -1.00 -8.49 14.93
C ILE A 144 -2.15 -8.17 15.89
N LYS A 145 -1.79 -7.81 17.12
CA LYS A 145 -2.70 -7.32 18.14
C LYS A 145 -2.33 -5.88 18.48
N ALA A 146 -3.29 -4.97 18.37
CA ALA A 146 -3.11 -3.59 18.78
C ALA A 146 -4.25 -3.21 19.74
N GLN A 147 -3.87 -2.75 20.93
CA GLN A 147 -4.81 -2.43 21.99
C GLN A 147 -4.65 -0.98 22.43
N SER A 148 -5.77 -0.35 22.74
CA SER A 148 -5.87 0.95 23.40
C SER A 148 -7.03 0.89 24.41
N PRO A 149 -7.20 1.92 25.27
CA PRO A 149 -8.33 1.96 26.21
C PRO A 149 -9.68 1.85 25.52
N THR A 150 -9.82 2.47 24.34
CA THR A 150 -11.10 2.57 23.61
C THR A 150 -11.23 1.61 22.43
N HIS A 151 -10.11 1.19 21.83
CA HIS A 151 -10.09 0.36 20.63
C HIS A 151 -9.24 -0.90 20.79
N PHE A 152 -9.65 -1.98 20.14
CA PHE A 152 -8.93 -3.25 20.09
C PHE A 152 -8.96 -3.82 18.68
N LEU A 153 -7.82 -4.30 18.20
CA LEU A 153 -7.69 -4.97 16.91
C LEU A 153 -6.87 -6.23 17.08
N SER A 154 -7.44 -7.39 16.72
CA SER A 154 -6.69 -8.63 16.57
C SER A 154 -6.94 -9.20 15.17
N THR A 155 -5.96 -9.08 14.27
CA THR A 155 -6.11 -9.55 12.89
C THR A 155 -4.92 -10.41 12.44
N TYR A 156 -5.20 -11.33 11.51
CA TYR A 156 -4.19 -12.19 10.91
C TYR A 156 -3.52 -11.49 9.73
N LEU A 157 -2.21 -11.70 9.61
CA LEU A 157 -1.41 -11.17 8.50
C LEU A 157 -1.49 -12.12 7.29
N PRO A 158 -1.59 -11.60 6.05
CA PRO A 158 -1.66 -12.43 4.85
C PRO A 158 -0.41 -13.31 4.62
N TYR A 159 0.74 -12.86 5.10
CA TYR A 159 2.02 -13.56 4.99
C TYR A 159 2.73 -13.60 6.34
N PRO A 160 3.59 -14.61 6.59
CA PRO A 160 4.43 -14.64 7.76
C PRO A 160 5.45 -13.50 7.74
N VAL A 161 5.68 -12.87 8.88
CA VAL A 161 6.59 -11.73 9.03
C VAL A 161 7.67 -11.95 10.09
N LYS A 162 8.78 -11.24 9.94
CA LYS A 162 9.84 -11.15 10.96
C LYS A 162 9.40 -10.19 12.06
N HIS A 163 8.72 -10.71 13.07
CA HIS A 163 8.20 -9.92 14.20
C HIS A 163 9.27 -9.11 14.95
N LYS A 164 10.53 -9.57 14.96
CA LYS A 164 11.66 -8.88 15.64
C LYS A 164 12.26 -7.72 14.84
N ASP A 165 12.22 -7.81 13.51
CA ASP A 165 12.81 -6.82 12.59
C ASP A 165 11.78 -5.77 12.13
N GLY A 166 10.62 -5.73 12.77
CA GLY A 166 9.57 -4.76 12.52
C GLY A 166 9.87 -3.37 13.07
N SER A 167 9.29 -2.34 12.46
CA SER A 167 9.34 -0.96 12.94
C SER A 167 7.94 -0.39 13.05
N ALA A 168 7.60 0.18 14.20
CA ALA A 168 6.32 0.86 14.43
C ALA A 168 6.54 2.36 14.67
N LYS A 169 5.70 3.19 14.07
CA LYS A 169 5.71 4.65 14.23
C LYS A 169 4.29 5.15 14.42
N PHE A 170 4.08 5.98 15.44
CA PHE A 170 2.80 6.62 15.66
C PHE A 170 2.84 8.06 15.15
N ASP A 171 1.95 8.37 14.21
CA ASP A 171 1.73 9.74 13.75
C ASP A 171 0.62 10.37 14.59
N ALA A 172 1.01 11.27 15.49
CA ALA A 172 0.08 11.99 16.36
C ALA A 172 -0.82 12.98 15.60
N ARG A 173 -0.44 13.43 14.39
CA ARG A 173 -1.25 14.37 13.60
C ARG A 173 -2.46 13.68 12.98
N ASN A 174 -2.24 12.47 12.49
CA ASN A 174 -3.26 11.64 11.85
C ASN A 174 -3.85 10.60 12.82
N SER A 175 -3.41 10.59 14.08
CA SER A 175 -3.75 9.58 15.09
C SER A 175 -3.66 8.16 14.52
N THR A 176 -2.59 7.88 13.76
CA THR A 176 -2.45 6.62 13.02
C THR A 176 -1.16 5.92 13.43
N LEU A 177 -1.28 4.67 13.86
CA LEU A 177 -0.15 3.77 14.09
C LEU A 177 0.22 3.10 12.76
N VAL A 178 1.47 3.27 12.34
CA VAL A 178 2.03 2.67 11.12
C VAL A 178 3.05 1.62 11.52
N VAL A 179 2.75 0.35 11.26
CA VAL A 179 3.60 -0.79 11.58
C VAL A 179 4.16 -1.36 10.28
N THR A 180 5.48 -1.36 10.12
CA THR A 180 6.19 -1.91 8.96
C THR A 180 6.87 -3.20 9.36
N LEU A 181 6.53 -4.31 8.70
CA LEU A 181 6.95 -5.67 9.04
C LEU A 181 7.60 -6.33 7.83
N PRO A 182 8.85 -6.82 7.92
CA PRO A 182 9.49 -7.55 6.84
C PRO A 182 8.83 -8.91 6.61
N ILE A 183 8.54 -9.24 5.36
CA ILE A 183 7.93 -10.52 4.97
C ILE A 183 8.99 -11.62 4.99
N ILE A 184 8.62 -12.80 5.50
CA ILE A 184 9.42 -14.01 5.38
C ILE A 184 9.02 -14.69 4.07
N ARG A 185 9.94 -14.74 3.12
CA ARG A 185 9.81 -15.56 1.92
C ARG A 185 10.58 -16.85 2.16
N GLU A 186 9.90 -17.98 2.06
CA GLU A 186 10.58 -19.27 1.94
C GLU A 186 11.06 -19.38 0.50
N ASP A 187 12.38 -19.41 0.31
CA ASP A 187 12.99 -19.85 -0.95
C ASP A 187 12.63 -21.34 -1.13
N TRP A 188 12.04 -21.70 -2.26
CA TRP A 188 11.62 -23.06 -2.60
C TRP A 188 12.72 -23.82 -3.35
#